data_AF-A0A8D5FT02-F1
#
_entry.id   AF-A0A8D5FT02-F1
#
_cell.length_a   1.000
_cell.length_b   1.000
_cell.length_c   1.000
_cell.angle_alpha   90.00
_cell.angle_beta   90.00
_cell.angle_gamma   90.00
#
_symmetry.space_group_name_H-M   'P 1'
#
loop_
_entity.id
_entity.type
_entity.pdbx_description
1 polymer ?
#
loop_
_entity_poly.entity_id
_entity_poly.type
_entity_poly.pdbx_seq_one_letter_code
_entity_poly.pdbx_strand_id
1 'polypeptide(L)'
;MELEQGIRLKYTILIMGIVFSLFGCSGDSAKEEHFLVRVNDYRISRDDVDAMLKYEAQLNSNFYLSEDTRANFIKDLIQTQLLIQEAKKRELDQRESFRQTIQRYWESTLIRDLLQEKGTQIQKTVIVSEEEIEAYYKKNKDNLPEGREEEMKKEIARILEQKKVTARLEEWIEDLKAGAVIEIQDPGLAEKVNQKSN
;
A
#
# COMPACT_ATOMS: atom_id res chain seq x y z
N MET A 1 33.07 -57.56 -6.84
CA MET A 1 31.65 -57.29 -7.15
C MET A 1 30.69 -57.66 -6.01
N GLU A 2 31.19 -57.92 -4.79
CA GLU A 2 30.33 -58.25 -3.63
C GLU A 2 30.30 -57.16 -2.54
N LEU A 3 31.25 -56.21 -2.57
CA LEU A 3 31.33 -55.13 -1.58
C LEU A 3 30.33 -53.99 -1.82
N GLU A 4 29.82 -53.82 -3.05
CA GLU A 4 28.86 -52.74 -3.36
C GLU A 4 27.41 -53.08 -3.01
N GLN A 5 27.05 -54.37 -3.00
CA GLN A 5 25.67 -54.79 -2.71
C GLN A 5 25.31 -54.63 -1.22
N GLY A 6 26.27 -54.87 -0.32
CA GLY A 6 26.07 -54.71 1.12
C GLY A 6 25.92 -53.24 1.56
N ILE A 7 26.50 -52.30 0.82
CA ILE A 7 26.40 -50.87 1.11
C ILE A 7 25.01 -50.35 0.69
N ARG A 8 24.54 -50.69 -0.52
CA ARG A 8 23.21 -50.27 -0.99
C ARG A 8 22.08 -50.82 -0.10
N LEU A 9 22.17 -52.07 0.34
CA LEU A 9 21.15 -52.69 1.22
C LEU A 9 21.07 -52.02 2.61
N LYS A 10 22.21 -51.59 3.17
CA LYS A 10 22.27 -50.85 4.44
C LYS A 10 21.69 -49.44 4.33
N TYR A 11 21.93 -48.74 3.22
CA TYR A 11 21.38 -47.41 2.99
C TYR A 11 19.87 -47.43 2.68
N THR A 12 19.36 -48.46 2.01
CA THR A 12 17.91 -48.61 1.78
C THR A 12 17.15 -48.86 3.09
N ILE A 13 17.72 -49.63 4.03
CA ILE A 13 17.13 -49.86 5.37
C ILE A 13 17.23 -48.60 6.24
N LEU A 14 18.31 -47.82 6.13
CA LEU A 14 18.51 -46.55 6.85
C LEU A 14 17.54 -45.45 6.37
N ILE A 15 17.23 -45.39 5.08
CA ILE A 15 16.28 -44.41 4.51
C ILE A 15 14.83 -44.80 4.81
N MET A 16 14.49 -46.09 4.84
CA MET A 16 13.14 -46.56 5.16
C MET A 16 12.78 -46.42 6.65
N GLY A 17 13.77 -46.41 7.55
CA GLY A 17 13.58 -46.10 8.97
C GLY A 17 13.31 -44.61 9.26
N ILE A 18 13.86 -43.69 8.45
CA ILE A 18 13.65 -42.24 8.61
C ILE A 18 12.27 -41.81 8.07
N VAL A 19 11.72 -42.53 7.09
CA VAL A 19 10.39 -42.24 6.52
C VAL A 19 9.25 -42.69 7.45
N PHE A 20 9.47 -43.66 8.35
CA PHE A 20 8.43 -44.16 9.26
C PHE A 20 8.30 -43.36 10.58
N SER A 21 9.18 -42.39 10.83
CA SER A 21 9.15 -41.55 12.05
C SER A 21 8.41 -40.21 11.88
N LEU A 22 7.84 -39.93 10.70
CA LEU A 22 7.08 -38.69 10.45
C LEU A 22 5.56 -38.83 10.61
N PHE A 23 5.05 -40.00 11.01
CA PHE A 23 3.65 -40.19 11.42
C PHE A 23 3.43 -40.05 12.93
N GLY A 24 4.29 -39.28 13.60
CA GLY A 24 4.02 -38.74 14.93
C GLY A 24 3.01 -37.60 14.86
N CYS A 25 1.74 -37.93 14.62
CA CYS A 25 0.61 -37.03 14.88
C CYS A 25 0.55 -36.76 16.40
N SER A 26 1.43 -35.88 16.86
CA SER A 26 1.35 -35.26 18.16
C SER A 26 0.12 -34.36 18.08
N GLY A 27 -0.93 -34.75 18.80
CA GLY A 27 -2.19 -34.02 18.84
C GLY A 27 -1.92 -32.55 19.05
N ASP A 28 -2.20 -31.78 18.00
CA ASP A 28 -2.16 -30.33 18.03
C ASP A 28 -3.26 -29.91 19.01
N SER A 29 -2.86 -29.81 20.27
CA SER A 29 -3.63 -29.15 21.31
C SER A 29 -3.50 -27.68 21.00
N ALA A 30 -4.10 -27.28 19.87
CA ALA A 30 -4.32 -25.91 19.51
C ALA A 30 -4.95 -25.29 20.73
N LYS A 31 -4.20 -24.41 21.40
CA LYS A 31 -4.75 -23.49 22.40
C LYS A 31 -6.09 -23.05 21.84
N GLU A 32 -7.17 -23.28 22.57
CA GLU A 32 -8.46 -22.67 22.26
C GLU A 32 -8.24 -21.15 22.37
N GLU A 33 -7.73 -20.55 21.30
CA GLU A 33 -7.72 -19.11 21.12
C GLU A 33 -9.17 -18.67 21.23
N HIS A 34 -9.45 -17.81 22.21
CA HIS A 34 -10.78 -17.24 22.44
C HIS A 34 -11.23 -16.46 21.20
N PHE A 35 -11.89 -17.14 20.28
CA PHE A 35 -12.52 -16.52 19.11
C PHE A 35 -13.95 -16.09 19.46
N LEU A 36 -14.36 -14.92 18.94
CA LEU A 36 -15.75 -14.47 19.00
C LEU A 36 -16.55 -15.04 17.83
N VAL A 37 -15.93 -15.09 16.64
CA VAL A 37 -16.54 -15.64 15.42
C VAL A 37 -15.51 -16.52 14.71
N ARG A 38 -15.98 -17.66 14.19
CA ARG A 38 -15.18 -18.56 13.34
C ARG A 38 -15.96 -18.89 12.07
N VAL A 39 -15.33 -18.69 10.92
CA VAL A 39 -15.86 -19.01 9.58
C VAL A 39 -14.85 -19.92 8.88
N ASN A 40 -15.09 -21.24 8.95
CA ASN A 40 -14.11 -22.27 8.55
C ASN A 40 -12.78 -22.08 9.30
N ASP A 41 -11.69 -21.82 8.58
CA ASP A 41 -10.35 -21.60 9.13
C ASP A 41 -10.10 -20.15 9.56
N TYR A 42 -10.99 -19.22 9.20
CA TYR A 42 -10.90 -17.82 9.62
C TYR A 42 -11.47 -17.64 11.02
N ARG A 43 -10.67 -17.06 11.93
CA ARG A 43 -11.04 -16.77 13.32
C ARG A 43 -10.84 -15.28 13.58
N ILE A 44 -11.76 -14.68 14.34
CA ILE A 44 -11.66 -13.30 14.79
C ILE A 44 -12.00 -13.21 16.27
N SER A 45 -11.18 -12.49 17.03
CA SER A 45 -11.39 -12.28 18.47
C SER A 45 -12.39 -11.15 18.73
N ARG A 46 -12.78 -10.98 20.00
CA ARG A 46 -13.59 -9.83 20.40
C ARG A 46 -12.84 -8.51 20.20
N ASP A 47 -11.56 -8.49 20.54
CA ASP A 47 -10.71 -7.30 20.45
C ASP A 47 -10.54 -6.83 19.00
N ASP A 48 -10.43 -7.78 18.06
CA ASP A 48 -10.38 -7.48 16.62
C ASP A 48 -11.69 -6.84 16.13
N VAL A 49 -12.85 -7.40 16.53
CA VAL A 49 -14.16 -6.83 16.19
C VAL A 49 -14.30 -5.42 16.79
N ASP A 50 -13.87 -5.22 18.03
CA ASP A 50 -13.89 -3.90 18.67
C ASP A 50 -12.97 -2.90 17.98
N ALA A 51 -11.79 -3.33 17.53
CA ALA A 51 -10.87 -2.49 16.76
C ALA A 51 -11.46 -2.10 15.40
N MET A 52 -12.09 -3.03 14.68
CA MET A 52 -12.75 -2.77 13.41
C MET A 52 -13.92 -1.80 13.57
N LEU A 53 -14.79 -2.01 14.58
CA LEU A 53 -15.91 -1.12 14.86
C LEU A 53 -15.48 0.31 15.24
N LYS A 54 -14.37 0.44 15.99
CA LYS A 54 -13.78 1.75 16.29
C LYS A 54 -13.26 2.45 15.04
N TYR A 55 -12.63 1.71 14.14
CA TYR A 55 -12.16 2.25 12.86
C TYR A 55 -13.33 2.72 12.00
N GLU A 56 -14.39 1.93 11.86
CA GLU A 56 -15.62 2.33 11.15
C GLU A 56 -16.24 3.60 11.74
N ALA A 57 -16.26 3.73 13.08
CA ALA A 57 -16.76 4.91 13.76
C ALA A 57 -15.93 6.19 13.48
N GLN A 58 -14.63 6.05 13.20
CA GLN A 58 -13.78 7.18 12.82
C GLN A 58 -14.06 7.65 11.39
N LEU A 59 -14.44 6.74 10.49
CA LEU A 59 -14.73 7.05 9.10
C LEU A 59 -16.14 7.60 8.90
N ASN A 60 -17.09 7.21 9.76
CA ASN A 60 -18.49 7.59 9.66
C ASN A 60 -18.98 8.28 10.92
N SER A 61 -19.14 9.61 10.86
CA SER A 61 -19.61 10.44 11.98
C SER A 61 -21.02 10.09 12.48
N ASN A 62 -21.81 9.33 11.71
CA ASN A 62 -23.15 8.87 12.08
C ASN A 62 -23.18 7.44 12.65
N PHE A 63 -22.01 6.86 12.94
CA PHE A 63 -21.92 5.49 13.45
C PHE A 63 -22.28 5.44 14.94
N TYR A 64 -23.29 4.64 15.29
CA TYR A 64 -23.71 4.41 16.68
C TYR A 64 -23.33 2.99 17.13
N LEU A 65 -22.52 2.90 18.17
CA LEU A 65 -22.14 1.63 18.79
C LEU A 65 -23.30 1.11 19.65
N SER A 66 -23.99 0.09 19.14
CA SER A 66 -25.02 -0.67 19.86
C SER A 66 -24.78 -2.16 19.69
N GLU A 67 -25.46 -2.98 20.51
CA GLU A 67 -25.46 -4.44 20.34
C GLU A 67 -26.01 -4.85 18.97
N ASP A 68 -27.04 -4.17 18.46
CA ASP A 68 -27.60 -4.42 17.12
C ASP A 68 -26.60 -4.07 16.02
N THR A 69 -25.90 -2.94 16.14
CA THR A 69 -24.83 -2.54 15.20
C THR A 69 -23.71 -3.58 15.17
N ARG A 70 -23.29 -4.06 16.35
CA ARG A 70 -22.28 -5.11 16.49
C ARG A 70 -22.73 -6.42 15.86
N ALA A 71 -23.98 -6.84 16.09
CA ALA A 71 -24.55 -8.04 15.50
C ALA A 71 -24.60 -7.96 13.97
N ASN A 72 -25.02 -6.81 13.42
CA ASN A 72 -25.05 -6.57 11.98
C ASN A 72 -23.64 -6.59 11.39
N PHE A 73 -22.67 -5.92 12.03
CA PHE A 73 -21.27 -5.96 11.60
C PHE A 73 -20.71 -7.38 11.55
N ILE A 74 -20.99 -8.19 12.58
CA ILE A 74 -20.57 -9.60 12.60
C ILE A 74 -21.22 -10.39 11.44
N LYS A 75 -22.51 -10.15 11.15
CA LYS A 75 -23.21 -10.79 10.04
C LYS A 75 -22.56 -10.44 8.69
N ASP A 76 -22.26 -9.16 8.47
CA ASP A 76 -21.61 -8.69 7.25
C ASP A 76 -20.19 -9.23 7.12
N LEU A 77 -19.46 -9.34 8.24
CA LEU A 77 -18.15 -9.97 8.28
C LEU A 77 -18.22 -11.44 7.87
N ILE A 78 -19.18 -12.21 8.41
CA ILE A 78 -19.37 -13.62 8.06
C ILE A 78 -19.66 -13.75 6.56
N GLN A 79 -20.59 -12.95 6.03
CA GLN A 79 -20.92 -12.96 4.61
C GLN A 79 -19.70 -12.63 3.75
N THR A 80 -18.95 -11.59 4.11
CA THR A 80 -17.71 -11.20 3.42
C THR A 80 -16.70 -12.35 3.40
N GLN A 81 -16.48 -13.02 4.52
CA GLN A 81 -15.53 -14.13 4.61
C GLN A 81 -15.96 -15.33 3.76
N LEU A 82 -17.24 -15.67 3.72
CA LEU A 82 -17.75 -16.73 2.85
C LEU A 82 -17.50 -16.42 1.37
N LEU A 83 -17.74 -15.18 0.95
CA LEU A 83 -17.51 -14.74 -0.43
C LEU A 83 -16.01 -14.76 -0.79
N ILE A 84 -15.14 -14.28 0.10
CA ILE A 84 -13.68 -14.34 -0.11
C ILE A 84 -13.20 -15.78 -0.25
N GLN A 85 -13.66 -16.68 0.63
CA GLN A 85 -13.27 -18.08 0.56
C GLN A 85 -13.74 -18.76 -0.73
N GLU A 86 -14.97 -18.50 -1.18
CA GLU A 86 -15.46 -18.98 -2.47
C GLU A 86 -14.68 -18.39 -3.65
N ALA A 87 -14.30 -17.11 -3.59
CA ALA A 87 -13.45 -16.48 -4.59
C ALA A 87 -12.06 -17.14 -4.67
N LYS A 88 -11.44 -17.43 -3.52
CA LYS A 88 -10.13 -18.13 -3.47
C LYS A 88 -10.24 -19.57 -3.96
N LYS A 89 -11.32 -20.27 -3.62
CA LYS A 89 -11.61 -21.62 -4.13
C LYS A 89 -11.74 -21.64 -5.66
N ARG A 90 -12.20 -20.54 -6.26
CA ARG A 90 -12.29 -20.33 -7.72
C ARG A 90 -11.02 -19.72 -8.31
N GLU A 91 -9.96 -19.58 -7.51
CA GLU A 91 -8.66 -19.05 -7.90
C GLU A 91 -8.77 -17.65 -8.55
N LEU A 92 -9.76 -16.86 -8.14
CA LEU A 92 -9.96 -15.51 -8.68
C LEU A 92 -8.76 -14.60 -8.38
N ASP A 93 -8.11 -14.82 -7.25
CA ASP A 93 -6.89 -14.16 -6.79
C ASP A 93 -5.64 -14.57 -7.58
N GLN A 94 -5.68 -15.69 -8.30
CA GLN A 94 -4.59 -16.16 -9.16
C GLN A 94 -4.77 -15.77 -10.64
N ARG A 95 -5.83 -15.03 -10.97
CA ARG A 95 -6.00 -14.51 -12.32
C ARG A 95 -5.00 -13.38 -12.57
N GLU A 96 -4.44 -13.37 -13.78
CA GLU A 96 -3.49 -12.34 -14.18
C GLU A 96 -4.09 -10.93 -14.05
N SER A 97 -5.35 -10.76 -14.44
CA SER A 97 -6.05 -9.48 -14.30
C SER A 97 -6.12 -9.01 -12.84
N PHE A 98 -6.42 -9.91 -11.89
CA PHE A 98 -6.45 -9.57 -10.47
C PHE A 98 -5.06 -9.19 -9.95
N ARG A 99 -4.03 -10.01 -10.24
CA ARG A 99 -2.65 -9.72 -9.83
C ARG A 99 -2.16 -8.38 -10.38
N GLN A 100 -2.43 -8.08 -11.65
CA GLN A 100 -2.08 -6.79 -12.25
C GLN A 100 -2.82 -5.63 -11.59
N THR A 101 -4.10 -5.79 -11.24
CA THR A 101 -4.85 -4.77 -10.49
C THR A 101 -4.21 -4.51 -9.12
N ILE A 102 -3.86 -5.57 -8.38
CA ILE A 102 -3.21 -5.42 -7.07
C ILE A 102 -1.82 -4.79 -7.21
N GLN A 103 -1.03 -5.21 -8.20
CA GLN A 103 0.28 -4.63 -8.48
C GLN A 103 0.18 -3.13 -8.77
N ARG A 104 -0.72 -2.71 -9.65
CA ARG A 104 -0.94 -1.28 -9.96
C ARG A 104 -1.37 -0.48 -8.73
N TYR A 105 -2.24 -1.05 -7.90
CA TYR A 105 -2.66 -0.41 -6.66
C TYR A 105 -1.50 -0.24 -5.68
N TRP A 106 -0.67 -1.28 -5.52
CA TRP A 106 0.53 -1.25 -4.70
C TRP A 106 1.55 -0.22 -5.20
N GLU A 107 1.88 -0.21 -6.49
CA GLU A 107 2.79 0.76 -7.12
C GLU A 107 2.30 2.20 -6.91
N SER A 108 1.02 2.45 -7.19
CA SER A 108 0.42 3.78 -7.02
C SER A 108 0.45 4.26 -5.57
N THR A 109 0.17 3.35 -4.63
CA THR A 109 0.20 3.64 -3.19
C THR A 109 1.62 4.01 -2.74
N LEU A 110 2.62 3.22 -3.13
CA LEU A 110 4.01 3.52 -2.79
C LEU A 110 4.49 4.85 -3.37
N ILE A 111 4.18 5.14 -4.63
CA ILE A 111 4.57 6.39 -5.28
C ILE A 111 3.90 7.57 -4.56
N ARG A 112 2.60 7.48 -4.26
CA ARG A 112 1.88 8.53 -3.53
C ARG A 112 2.51 8.78 -2.17
N ASP A 113 2.76 7.73 -1.40
CA ASP A 113 3.28 7.85 -0.03
C ASP A 113 4.69 8.44 -0.04
N LEU A 114 5.54 8.02 -0.98
CA LEU A 114 6.89 8.57 -1.19
C LEU A 114 6.86 10.07 -1.56
N LEU A 115 6.02 10.46 -2.51
CA LEU A 115 5.88 11.86 -2.92
C LEU A 115 5.33 12.73 -1.79
N GLN A 116 4.38 12.21 -1.00
CA GLN A 116 3.85 12.91 0.17
C GLN A 116 4.93 13.11 1.24
N GLU A 117 5.71 12.06 1.53
CA GLU A 117 6.79 12.14 2.50
C GLU A 117 7.83 13.19 2.07
N LYS A 118 8.32 13.08 0.82
CA LYS A 118 9.31 14.01 0.29
C LYS A 118 8.78 15.43 0.20
N GLY A 119 7.53 15.62 -0.23
CA GLY A 119 6.87 16.92 -0.30
C GLY A 119 6.78 17.58 1.08
N THR A 120 6.42 16.81 2.10
CA THR A 120 6.40 17.28 3.51
C THR A 120 7.78 17.70 4.00
N GLN A 121 8.84 16.97 3.63
CA GLN A 121 10.22 17.34 3.97
C GLN A 121 10.64 18.64 3.27
N ILE A 122 10.31 18.79 1.99
CA ILE A 122 10.61 19.99 1.20
C ILE A 122 9.87 21.21 1.76
N GLN A 123 8.57 21.07 2.06
CA GLN A 123 7.73 22.17 2.55
C GLN A 123 8.33 22.84 3.80
N LYS A 124 8.90 22.04 4.72
CA LYS A 124 9.57 22.55 5.94
C LYS A 124 10.76 23.49 5.66
N THR A 125 11.29 23.51 4.44
CA THR A 125 12.46 24.31 4.03
C THR A 125 12.13 25.33 2.95
N VAL A 126 10.87 25.40 2.48
CA VAL A 126 10.42 26.41 1.53
C VAL A 126 10.10 27.70 2.29
N ILE A 127 10.59 28.82 1.79
CA ILE A 127 10.29 30.16 2.30
C ILE A 127 9.75 30.98 1.13
N VAL A 128 8.65 31.70 1.35
CA VAL A 128 8.07 32.67 0.43
C VAL A 128 8.27 34.05 1.02
N SER A 129 8.90 34.97 0.28
CA SER A 129 9.14 36.33 0.73
C SER A 129 8.01 37.28 0.33
N GLU A 130 7.89 38.42 1.01
CA GLU A 130 6.87 39.44 0.68
C GLU A 130 7.10 40.00 -0.73
N GLU A 131 8.35 40.15 -1.16
CA GLU A 131 8.70 40.62 -2.51
C GLU A 131 8.18 39.66 -3.58
N GLU A 132 8.22 38.35 -3.33
CA GLU A 132 7.68 37.34 -4.24
C GLU A 132 6.15 37.41 -4.31
N ILE A 133 5.49 37.64 -3.17
CA ILE A 133 4.04 37.82 -3.09
C ILE A 133 3.63 39.06 -3.87
N GLU A 134 4.31 40.20 -3.67
CA GLU A 134 4.04 41.44 -4.39
C GLU A 134 4.28 41.31 -5.90
N ALA A 135 5.38 40.65 -6.30
CA ALA A 135 5.69 40.43 -7.70
C ALA A 135 4.63 39.55 -8.37
N TYR A 136 4.19 38.49 -7.67
CA TYR A 136 3.13 37.62 -8.15
C TYR A 136 1.80 38.37 -8.25
N TYR A 137 1.47 39.18 -7.24
CA TYR A 137 0.28 40.03 -7.22
C TYR A 137 0.25 40.96 -8.44
N LYS A 138 1.34 41.70 -8.67
CA LYS A 138 1.46 42.67 -9.78
C LYS A 138 1.36 42.00 -11.15
N LYS A 139 1.94 40.79 -11.32
CA LYS A 139 1.97 40.06 -12.60
C LYS A 139 0.65 39.37 -12.95
N ASN A 140 -0.19 39.06 -11.96
CA ASN A 140 -1.38 38.25 -12.16
C ASN A 140 -2.70 38.97 -11.82
N LYS A 141 -2.69 40.30 -11.66
CA LYS A 141 -3.83 41.11 -11.17
C LYS A 141 -5.20 40.74 -11.74
N ASP A 142 -5.27 40.41 -13.02
CA ASP A 142 -6.54 40.12 -13.72
C ASP A 142 -7.08 38.69 -13.46
N ASN A 143 -6.27 37.81 -12.87
CA ASN A 143 -6.57 36.39 -12.63
C ASN A 143 -6.52 36.01 -11.14
N LEU A 144 -6.56 37.00 -10.23
CA LEU A 144 -6.51 36.75 -8.80
C LEU A 144 -7.90 36.53 -8.19
N PRO A 145 -7.99 35.76 -7.09
CA PRO A 145 -9.25 35.59 -6.36
C PRO A 145 -9.78 36.95 -5.86
N GLU A 146 -11.09 37.17 -5.98
CA GLU A 146 -11.74 38.31 -5.33
C GLU A 146 -11.67 38.16 -3.80
N GLY A 147 -11.30 39.22 -3.08
CA GLY A 147 -11.18 39.17 -1.63
C GLY A 147 -10.47 40.39 -1.03
N ARG A 148 -10.33 40.41 0.29
CA ARG A 148 -9.55 41.45 0.98
C ARG A 148 -8.06 41.26 0.70
N GLU A 149 -7.31 42.36 0.68
CA GLU A 149 -5.86 42.35 0.36
C GLU A 149 -5.08 41.32 1.19
N GLU A 150 -5.33 41.23 2.49
CA GLU A 150 -4.70 40.26 3.39
C GLU A 150 -5.03 38.79 3.07
N GLU A 151 -6.26 38.50 2.66
CA GLU A 151 -6.68 37.14 2.28
C GLU A 151 -6.03 36.74 0.96
N MET A 152 -5.95 37.68 0.02
CA MET A 152 -5.30 37.48 -1.27
C MET A 152 -3.79 37.27 -1.12
N LYS A 153 -3.10 38.03 -0.26
CA LYS A 153 -1.68 37.80 0.05
C LYS A 153 -1.42 36.41 0.63
N LYS A 154 -2.27 35.93 1.54
CA LYS A 154 -2.17 34.57 2.11
C LYS A 154 -2.36 33.49 1.05
N GLU A 155 -3.34 33.66 0.16
CA GLU A 155 -3.58 32.70 -0.92
C GLU A 155 -2.43 32.70 -1.94
N ILE A 156 -1.89 33.88 -2.28
CA ILE A 156 -0.69 33.99 -3.12
C ILE A 156 0.50 33.29 -2.47
N ALA A 157 0.70 33.48 -1.16
CA ALA A 157 1.77 32.80 -0.44
C ALA A 157 1.61 31.27 -0.52
N ARG A 158 0.40 30.74 -0.32
CA ARG A 158 0.09 29.32 -0.45
C ARG A 158 0.37 28.79 -1.87
N ILE A 159 -0.03 29.54 -2.90
CA ILE A 159 0.23 29.19 -4.30
C ILE A 159 1.73 29.17 -4.59
N LEU A 160 2.47 30.18 -4.13
CA LEU A 160 3.92 30.26 -4.32
C LEU A 160 4.66 29.15 -3.58
N GLU A 161 4.25 28.84 -2.36
CA GLU A 161 4.78 27.72 -1.58
C GLU A 161 4.56 26.40 -2.34
N GLN A 162 3.33 26.13 -2.79
CA GLN A 162 3.02 24.93 -3.58
C GLN A 162 3.85 24.85 -4.86
N LYS A 163 3.99 25.96 -5.59
CA LYS A 163 4.83 26.01 -6.80
C LYS A 163 6.28 25.67 -6.50
N LYS A 164 6.84 26.21 -5.41
CA LYS A 164 8.22 25.91 -4.98
C LYS A 164 8.39 24.46 -4.53
N VAL A 165 7.42 23.90 -3.80
CA VAL A 165 7.43 22.49 -3.40
C VAL A 165 7.40 21.59 -4.63
N THR A 166 6.51 21.85 -5.58
CA THR A 166 6.42 21.09 -6.83
C THR A 166 7.72 21.15 -7.62
N ALA A 167 8.30 22.34 -7.81
CA ALA A 167 9.56 22.49 -8.54
C ALA A 167 10.70 21.69 -7.89
N ARG A 168 10.84 21.72 -6.56
CA ARG A 168 11.85 20.93 -5.85
C ARG A 168 11.59 19.42 -5.89
N LEU A 169 10.33 19.00 -5.98
CA LEU A 169 9.99 17.58 -6.21
C LEU A 169 10.40 17.15 -7.61
N GLU A 170 10.15 17.98 -8.62
CA GLU A 170 10.57 17.72 -10.00
C GLU A 170 12.10 17.64 -10.12
N GLU A 171 12.82 18.58 -9.50
CA GLU A 171 14.29 18.54 -9.41
C GLU A 171 14.78 17.23 -8.77
N TRP A 172 14.16 16.83 -7.66
CA TRP A 172 14.52 15.58 -6.99
C TRP A 172 14.23 14.34 -7.85
N ILE A 173 13.16 14.34 -8.64
CA ILE A 173 12.86 13.26 -9.59
C ILE A 173 13.90 13.21 -10.71
N GLU A 174 14.34 14.36 -11.21
CA GLU A 174 15.42 14.43 -12.20
C GLU A 174 16.75 13.94 -11.62
N ASP A 175 17.06 14.23 -10.34
CA ASP A 175 18.22 13.67 -9.65
C ASP A 175 18.15 12.14 -9.54
N LEU A 176 16.98 11.58 -9.21
CA LEU A 176 16.76 10.13 -9.21
C LEU A 176 16.99 9.52 -10.60
N LYS A 177 16.48 10.19 -11.64
CA LYS A 177 16.65 9.78 -13.04
C LYS A 177 18.13 9.81 -13.45
N ALA A 178 18.86 10.85 -13.06
CA ALA A 178 20.28 10.99 -13.35
C ALA A 178 21.15 9.92 -12.67
N GLY A 179 20.71 9.43 -11.51
CA GLY A 179 21.36 8.33 -10.79
C GLY A 179 21.00 6.92 -11.28
N ALA A 180 20.05 6.79 -12.21
CA ALA A 180 19.54 5.51 -12.67
C ALA A 180 20.20 5.03 -13.97
N VAL A 181 20.33 3.71 -14.11
CA VAL A 181 20.66 3.08 -15.40
C VAL A 181 19.37 2.95 -16.20
N ILE A 182 19.26 3.70 -17.30
CA ILE A 182 18.08 3.74 -18.16
C ILE A 182 18.47 3.31 -19.58
N GLU A 183 17.91 2.20 -20.04
CA GLU A 183 18.14 1.67 -21.39
C GLU A 183 16.84 1.70 -22.19
N ILE A 184 16.85 2.34 -23.37
CA ILE A 184 15.72 2.40 -24.30
C ILE A 184 16.18 1.80 -25.63
N GLN A 185 15.66 0.62 -25.95
CA GLN A 185 16.06 -0.11 -27.16
C GLN A 185 15.49 0.48 -28.45
N ASP A 186 14.35 1.18 -28.37
CA ASP A 186 13.74 1.87 -29.50
C ASP A 186 14.41 3.24 -29.70
N PRO A 187 15.16 3.48 -30.79
CA PRO A 187 15.87 4.74 -30.99
C PRO A 187 14.94 5.95 -31.15
N GLY A 188 13.75 5.76 -31.75
CA GLY A 188 12.77 6.83 -31.95
C GLY A 188 12.08 7.23 -30.65
N LEU A 189 11.91 6.30 -29.71
CA LEU A 189 11.46 6.61 -28.35
C LEU A 189 12.58 7.19 -27.49
N ALA A 190 13.81 6.70 -27.64
CA ALA A 190 14.96 7.21 -26.91
C ALA A 190 15.18 8.71 -27.18
N GLU A 191 15.07 9.13 -28.44
CA GLU A 191 15.18 10.55 -28.81
C GLU A 191 14.08 11.40 -28.14
N LYS A 192 12.83 10.93 -28.15
CA LYS A 192 11.68 11.65 -27.54
C LYS A 192 11.78 11.75 -26.03
N VAL A 193 12.25 10.70 -25.34
CA VAL A 193 12.40 10.69 -23.88
C VAL A 193 13.55 11.57 -23.40
N ASN A 194 14.55 11.79 -24.25
CA ASN A 194 15.73 12.61 -23.94
C ASN A 194 15.56 14.09 -24.33
N GLN A 195 14.56 14.43 -25.15
CA GLN A 195 14.19 15.83 -25.37
C GLN A 195 13.46 16.36 -24.13
N LYS A 196 14.04 17.37 -23.45
CA LYS A 196 13.36 18.08 -22.35
C LYS A 196 11.97 18.50 -22.81
N SER A 197 10.94 18.16 -22.05
CA SER A 197 9.63 18.80 -22.20
C SER A 197 9.82 20.31 -22.08
N ASN A 198 9.55 21.01 -23.18
CA ASN A 198 9.67 22.46 -23.32
C ASN A 198 8.57 23.17 -22.53
#